data_AF-A0A949CND1-F1
#
_entry.id   AF-A0A949CND1-F1
#
_cell.length_a   1.000
_cell.length_b   1.000
_cell.length_c   1.000
_cell.angle_alpha   90.00
_cell.angle_beta   90.00
_cell.angle_gamma   90.00
#
_symmetry.space_group_name_H-M   'P 1'
#
loop_
_entity.id
_entity.type
_entity.pdbx_description
1 polymer ?
#
loop_
_entity_poly.entity_id
_entity_poly.type
_entity_poly.pdbx_seq_one_letter_code
_entity_poly.pdbx_strand_id
1 'polypeptide(L)' 'MIKSNSPDSLIAKADMAFEAACRKVIDRARQSNTEIVIWRDGQIVELSPEEATTELEANLAKRDSNIPS' A
#
# COMPACT_ATOMS: atom_id res chain seq x y z
N MET A 1 20.86 6.92 17.60
CA MET A 1 20.38 6.96 16.20
C MET A 1 20.95 5.75 15.49
N ILE A 2 20.20 4.64 15.45
CA ILE A 2 20.57 3.46 14.65
C ILE A 2 19.36 3.16 13.77
N LYS A 3 19.46 3.53 12.49
CA LYS A 3 18.55 3.04 11.46
C LYS A 3 19.01 1.61 11.12
N SER A 4 18.62 0.64 11.95
CA SER A 4 18.87 -0.76 11.63
C SER A 4 17.94 -1.15 10.49
N ASN A 5 18.45 -1.12 9.26
CA ASN A 5 17.77 -1.57 8.05
C ASN A 5 17.72 -3.11 7.97
N SER A 6 17.48 -3.79 9.09
CA SER A 6 17.37 -5.24 9.13
C SER A 6 15.98 -5.64 8.63
N PRO A 7 15.84 -6.72 7.84
CA PRO A 7 14.53 -7.27 7.46
C PRO A 7 13.65 -7.66 8.67
N ASP A 8 14.26 -7.77 9.85
CA ASP A 8 13.59 -7.96 11.13
C ASP A 8 13.15 -6.69 11.85
N SER A 9 13.39 -5.50 11.29
CA SER A 9 12.96 -4.24 11.88
C SER A 9 11.43 -4.18 11.96
N LEU A 10 10.91 -3.59 13.04
CA LEU A 10 9.47 -3.39 13.21
C LEU A 10 8.87 -2.54 12.08
N ILE A 11 9.68 -1.66 11.48
CA ILE A 11 9.29 -0.83 10.34
C ILE A 11 9.03 -1.72 9.12
N ALA A 12 9.97 -2.58 8.74
CA ALA A 12 9.79 -3.50 7.62
C ALA A 12 8.58 -4.43 7.82
N LYS A 13 8.36 -4.90 9.05
CA LYS A 13 7.18 -5.72 9.40
C LYS A 13 5.87 -4.94 9.28
N ALA A 14 5.85 -3.68 9.71
CA ALA A 14 4.69 -2.81 9.55
C ALA A 14 4.40 -2.55 8.06
N ASP A 15 5.42 -2.26 7.26
CA ASP A 15 5.29 -2.00 5.83
C ASP A 15 4.72 -3.21 5.07
N MET A 16 5.19 -4.43 5.39
CA MET A 16 4.63 -5.67 4.85
C MET A 16 3.17 -5.89 5.28
N ALA A 17 2.84 -5.57 6.54
CA ALA A 17 1.48 -5.69 7.04
C ALA A 17 0.53 -4.70 6.35
N PHE A 18 0.96 -3.47 6.11
CA PHE A 18 0.20 -2.47 5.36
C PHE A 18 -0.03 -2.90 3.92
N GLU A 19 1.01 -3.40 3.25
CA GLU A 19 0.87 -3.94 1.88
C GLU A 19 -0.15 -5.09 1.83
N ALA A 20 -0.05 -6.06 2.74
CA ALA A 20 -0.98 -7.18 2.83
C ALA A 20 -2.42 -6.72 3.11
N ALA A 21 -2.60 -5.71 3.95
CA ALA A 21 -3.90 -5.12 4.24
C ALA A 21 -4.51 -4.47 2.99
N CYS A 22 -3.73 -3.69 2.24
CA CYS A 22 -4.18 -3.08 0.98
C CYS A 22 -4.63 -4.12 -0.04
N ARG A 23 -3.83 -5.17 -0.26
CA ARG A 23 -4.19 -6.27 -1.17
C ARG A 23 -5.51 -6.93 -0.77
N LYS A 24 -5.71 -7.20 0.52
CA LYS A 24 -6.96 -7.79 1.03
C LYS A 24 -8.18 -6.89 0.85
N VAL A 25 -8.04 -5.58 1.02
CA VAL A 25 -9.12 -4.61 0.77
C VAL A 25 -9.51 -4.62 -0.70
N ILE A 26 -8.51 -4.59 -1.60
CA ILE A 26 -8.73 -4.65 -3.05
C ILE A 26 -9.47 -5.92 -3.46
N ASP A 27 -9.02 -7.08 -2.97
CA ASP A 27 -9.66 -8.36 -3.29
C ASP A 27 -11.10 -8.41 -2.82
N ARG A 28 -11.38 -7.89 -1.62
CA ARG A 28 -12.74 -7.82 -1.09
C ARG A 28 -13.62 -6.91 -1.95
N ALA A 29 -13.11 -5.73 -2.32
CA ALA A 29 -13.83 -4.78 -3.16
C ALA A 29 -14.16 -5.36 -4.54
N ARG A 30 -13.23 -6.12 -5.13
CA ARG A 30 -13.45 -6.85 -6.39
C ARG A 30 -14.54 -7.92 -6.24
N GLN A 31 -14.55 -8.66 -5.15
CA GLN A 31 -15.55 -9.70 -4.89
C GLN A 31 -16.96 -9.14 -4.64
N SER A 32 -17.07 -7.97 -4.00
CA SER A 32 -18.35 -7.32 -3.73
C SER A 32 -18.80 -6.34 -4.83
N ASN A 33 -17.98 -6.12 -5.86
CA ASN A 33 -18.22 -5.10 -6.89
C ASN A 33 -18.49 -3.71 -6.28
N THR A 34 -17.61 -3.31 -5.36
CA THR A 34 -17.70 -2.03 -4.64
C THR A 34 -16.44 -1.21 -4.86
N GLU A 35 -16.56 0.11 -4.82
CA GLU A 35 -15.43 1.03 -4.86
C GLU A 35 -14.66 1.06 -3.54
N ILE A 36 -13.40 1.47 -3.64
CA ILE A 36 -12.49 1.69 -2.52
C ILE A 36 -12.38 3.20 -2.32
N VAL A 37 -12.77 3.65 -1.13
CA VAL A 37 -12.75 5.07 -0.76
C VAL A 37 -11.49 5.34 0.05
N ILE A 38 -10.65 6.25 -0.41
CA ILE A 38 -9.43 6.67 0.29
C ILE A 38 -9.46 8.18 0.56
N TRP A 39 -8.80 8.58 1.65
CA TRP A 39 -8.54 9.98 1.94
C TRP A 39 -7.12 10.35 1.52
N ARG A 40 -6.98 11.39 0.69
CA ARG A 40 -5.69 11.90 0.19
C ARG A 40 -5.74 13.41 0.12
N ASP A 41 -4.76 14.07 0.73
CA ASP A 41 -4.53 15.51 0.60
C ASP A 41 -5.78 16.38 0.83
N GLY A 42 -6.59 15.99 1.82
CA GLY A 42 -7.82 16.70 2.18
C GLY A 42 -9.03 16.36 1.30
N GLN A 43 -8.91 15.37 0.43
CA GLN A 43 -9.95 14.95 -0.51
C GLN A 43 -10.30 13.47 -0.34
N ILE A 44 -11.56 13.16 -0.61
CA ILE A 44 -12.03 11.79 -0.77
C ILE A 44 -11.81 11.42 -2.24
N VAL A 45 -11.15 10.28 -2.46
CA VAL A 45 -10.94 9.71 -3.79
C VAL A 45 -11.57 8.32 -3.79
N GLU A 46 -12.40 8.06 -4.79
CA GLU A 46 -13.02 6.76 -5.01
C GLU A 46 -12.28 6.07 -6.14
N LEU A 47 -11.90 4.81 -5.92
CA LEU A 47 -11.14 4.00 -6.87
C LEU A 47 -11.87 2.69 -7.11
N SER A 48 -11.93 2.26 -8.37
CA SER A 48 -12.20 0.86 -8.68
C SER A 48 -11.10 -0.05 -8.11
N PRO A 49 -11.37 -1.35 -7.91
CA PRO A 49 -10.34 -2.30 -7.49
C PRO A 49 -9.12 -2.32 -8.43
N GLU A 50 -9.32 -2.10 -9.73
CA GLU A 50 -8.28 -2.09 -10.76
C GLU A 50 -7.41 -0.82 -10.68
N GLU A 51 -8.02 0.34 -10.45
CA GLU A 51 -7.28 1.60 -10.23
C GLU A 51 -6.47 1.53 -8.94
N ALA A 52 -7.08 1.03 -7.85
CA ALA A 52 -6.38 0.85 -6.58
C ALA A 52 -5.23 -0.16 -6.68
N THR A 53 -5.36 -1.22 -7.49
CA THR A 53 -4.27 -2.17 -7.76
C THR A 53 -3.11 -1.45 -8.46
N THR A 54 -3.41 -0.71 -9.53
CA THR A 54 -2.40 0.04 -10.28
C THR A 54 -1.65 1.02 -9.39
N GLU A 55 -2.38 1.71 -8.52
CA GLU A 55 -1.80 2.69 -7.61
C GLU A 55 -0.93 2.06 -6.52
N LEU A 56 -1.36 0.93 -5.95
CA LEU A 56 -0.57 0.18 -4.98
C LEU A 56 0.78 -0.23 -5.57
N GLU A 57 0.78 -0.85 -6.75
CA GLU A 57 2.00 -1.30 -7.41
C GLU A 57 2.93 -0.13 -7.76
N ALA A 58 2.38 1.01 -8.21
CA ALA A 58 3.16 2.23 -8.43
C ALA A 58 3.81 2.76 -7.14
N ASN A 59 3.12 2.67 -6.01
CA ASN A 59 3.65 3.12 -4.71
C ASN A 59 4.72 2.16 -4.15
N LEU A 60 4.55 0.85 -4.35
CA LEU A 60 5.54 -0.16 -3.96
C LEU A 60 6.83 0.01 -4.79
N ALA A 61 6.73 0.19 -6.11
CA ALA A 61 7.88 0.43 -6.97
C ALA A 61 8.66 1.71 -6.57
N LYS A 62 7.95 2.79 -6.20
CA LYS A 62 8.58 4.02 -5.68
C LYS A 62 9.29 3.78 -4.35
N ARG A 63 8.71 2.97 -3.45
CA ARG A 63 9.34 2.63 -2.16
C ARG A 63 10.66 1.93 -2.39
N ASP A 64 10.68 0.92 -3.24
CA ASP A 64 11.89 0.12 -3.51
C ASP A 64 12.99 0.96 -4.18
N SER A 65 12.62 1.91 -5.05
CA SER A 65 13.57 2.84 -5.68
C SER A 65 14.22 3.84 -4.72
N ASN A 66 13.63 4.07 -3.55
CA ASN A 66 14.11 5.02 -2.54
C ASN A 66 14.91 4.36 -1.41
N ILE A 67 15.16 3.04 -1.47
CA ILE A 67 16.02 2.34 -0.52
C ILE A 67 17.47 2.48 -1.02
N PRO A 68 18.35 3.25 -0.35
CA PRO A 68 19.76 3.31 -0.73
C PRO A 68 20.39 1.91 -0.57
N SER A 69 21.17 1.52 -1.58
CA SER A 69 21.88 0.23 -1.67
C SER A 69 22.79 -0.05 -0.47
#